data_AF-A0A4Q2Y335-F1
#
_entry.id   AF-A0A4Q2Y335-F1
#
_cell.length_a   1.000
_cell.length_b   1.000
_cell.length_c   1.000
_cell.angle_alpha   90.00
_cell.angle_beta   90.00
_cell.angle_gamma   90.00
#
_symmetry.space_group_name_H-M   'P 1'
#
loop_
_entity.id
_entity.type
_entity.pdbx_description
1 polymer ?
#
loop_
_entity_poly.entity_id
_entity_poly.type
_entity_poly.pdbx_seq_one_letter_code
_entity_poly.pdbx_strand_id
1 'polypeptide(L)'
;MFSVNPSLLRSALLASGILLACPAALPAQEATAYRRFSTRDNKPFYAVIVEKSPTSVTLKLQNGRTVTRPIRELADPDQNYIRKWTKFKDALLHSAEFTELTIKELLELRGYQSFEFDIEGNHIYVEGEVNGKPMRFMVDTGADSSLIHSGSAEAAQLQMGEYNVRIRGVGGEAMAAVTRVPVIKLGDATIENR
;
A
#
# COMPACT_ATOMS: atom_id res chain seq x y z
N MET A 1 6.51 18.64 67.78
CA MET A 1 7.64 19.04 68.63
C MET A 1 8.88 18.58 67.85
N PHE A 2 9.69 19.38 67.15
CA PHE A 2 10.08 20.79 67.24
C PHE A 2 10.13 21.45 65.85
N SER A 3 9.95 22.77 65.86
CA SER A 3 10.11 23.76 64.79
C SER A 3 11.58 24.10 64.56
N VAL A 4 11.97 24.44 63.32
CA VAL A 4 12.74 25.68 63.01
C VAL A 4 12.67 26.02 61.50
N ASN A 5 12.11 27.18 61.21
CA ASN A 5 12.34 28.06 60.04
C ASN A 5 13.38 29.14 60.49
N PRO A 6 13.89 30.15 59.72
CA PRO A 6 13.63 30.58 58.32
C PRO A 6 14.86 31.12 57.51
N SER A 7 14.61 31.46 56.23
CA SER A 7 15.14 32.57 55.39
C SER A 7 16.61 33.00 55.40
N LEU A 8 17.21 33.11 54.19
CA LEU A 8 18.11 34.20 53.82
C LEU A 8 18.03 34.53 52.31
N LEU A 9 18.24 35.81 52.03
CA LEU A 9 17.81 36.61 50.89
C LEU A 9 18.96 36.86 49.89
N ARG A 10 18.61 37.32 48.66
CA ARG A 10 19.45 37.96 47.60
C ARG A 10 20.06 36.95 46.60
N SER A 11 19.97 37.13 45.27
CA SER A 11 20.27 38.35 44.52
C SER A 11 19.67 38.26 43.11
N ALA A 12 19.10 39.36 42.61
CA ALA A 12 18.77 39.54 41.20
C ALA A 12 20.04 39.95 40.43
N LEU A 13 20.35 39.27 39.33
CA LEU A 13 21.18 39.80 38.26
C LEU A 13 20.38 39.74 36.95
N LEU A 14 20.06 40.93 36.43
CA LEU A 14 19.62 41.10 35.05
C LEU A 14 20.80 40.76 34.12
N ALA A 15 20.66 39.74 33.29
CA ALA A 15 21.49 39.56 32.11
C ALA A 15 20.65 39.94 30.87
N SER A 16 20.92 41.13 30.31
CA SER A 16 20.48 41.48 28.96
C SER A 16 21.26 40.62 27.96
N GLY A 17 20.63 39.58 27.45
CA GLY A 17 21.13 38.76 26.35
C GLY A 17 20.44 39.16 25.05
N ILE A 18 21.22 39.65 24.10
CA ILE A 18 20.82 39.92 22.71
C ILE A 18 20.24 38.63 22.11
N LEU A 19 18.94 38.63 21.78
CA LEU A 19 18.32 37.58 20.99
C LEU A 19 18.84 37.66 19.55
N LEU A 20 19.81 36.82 19.21
CA LEU A 20 19.99 36.36 17.84
C LEU A 20 18.75 35.52 17.48
N ALA A 21 17.87 36.08 16.67
CA ALA A 21 16.72 35.39 16.12
C ALA A 21 17.20 34.22 15.25
N CYS A 22 17.25 33.03 15.85
CA CYS A 22 17.33 31.78 15.12
C CYS A 22 16.03 31.65 14.31
N PRO A 23 16.07 31.42 12.98
CA PRO A 23 14.84 31.14 12.25
C PRO A 23 14.19 29.90 12.89
N ALA A 24 12.95 30.06 13.33
CA ALA A 24 12.21 29.03 14.05
C ALA A 24 12.33 27.69 13.32
N ALA A 25 12.89 26.70 14.01
CA ALA A 25 12.88 25.33 13.53
C ALA A 25 11.42 24.90 13.38
N LEU A 26 11.04 24.49 12.17
CA LEU A 26 9.72 23.96 11.89
C LEU A 26 9.43 22.77 12.82
N PRO A 27 8.20 22.61 13.32
CA PRO A 27 7.82 21.43 14.08
C PRO A 27 8.10 20.18 13.25
N ALA A 28 8.68 19.16 13.89
CA ALA A 28 9.28 17.99 13.24
C ALA A 28 8.33 17.19 12.31
N GLN A 29 7.01 17.42 12.44
CA GLN A 29 5.97 16.80 11.64
C GLN A 29 5.78 17.44 10.26
N GLU A 30 6.15 18.72 10.07
CA GLU A 30 6.17 19.36 8.75
C GLU A 30 7.50 19.13 8.02
N ALA A 31 8.58 18.83 8.76
CA ALA A 31 9.93 18.65 8.21
C ALA A 31 10.11 17.37 7.38
N THR A 32 9.24 16.37 7.52
CA THR A 32 9.29 15.09 6.78
C THR A 32 8.76 15.19 5.34
N ALA A 33 7.99 16.24 5.01
CA ALA A 33 7.45 16.42 3.65
C ALA A 33 8.41 17.16 2.71
N TYR A 34 9.26 18.07 3.22
CA TYR A 34 10.12 18.92 2.40
C TYR A 34 11.38 18.18 1.95
N ARG A 35 11.55 18.03 0.62
CA ARG A 35 12.75 17.47 0.00
C ARG A 35 13.69 18.59 -0.45
N ARG A 36 15.01 18.35 -0.38
CA ARG A 36 16.03 19.22 -0.99
C ARG A 36 16.02 19.05 -2.51
N PHE A 37 15.85 20.17 -3.22
CA PHE A 37 16.01 20.32 -4.66
C PHE A 37 17.17 21.26 -4.96
N SER A 38 17.70 21.22 -6.17
CA SER A 38 18.74 22.12 -6.66
C SER A 38 18.38 22.67 -8.03
N THR A 39 18.67 23.94 -8.28
CA THR A 39 18.63 24.51 -9.63
C THR A 39 19.81 24.02 -10.47
N ARG A 40 19.79 24.26 -11.79
CA ARG A 40 20.96 23.99 -12.65
C ARG A 40 22.25 24.65 -12.18
N ASP A 41 22.14 25.79 -11.51
CA ASP A 41 23.28 26.51 -10.92
C ASP A 41 23.73 25.93 -9.57
N ASN A 42 23.30 24.71 -9.22
CA ASN A 42 23.55 24.03 -7.94
C ASN A 42 23.11 24.80 -6.69
N LYS A 43 22.16 25.74 -6.82
CA LYS A 43 21.60 26.44 -5.65
C LYS A 43 20.53 25.56 -5.00
N PRO A 44 20.73 25.11 -3.75
CA PRO A 44 19.78 24.23 -3.08
C PRO A 44 18.58 25.02 -2.53
N PHE A 45 17.42 24.38 -2.51
CA PHE A 45 16.22 24.87 -1.85
C PHE A 45 15.36 23.70 -1.39
N TYR A 46 14.49 23.93 -0.40
CA TYR A 46 13.61 22.90 0.15
C TYR A 46 12.18 23.15 -0.30
N ALA A 47 11.53 22.10 -0.82
CA ALA A 47 10.16 22.19 -1.32
C ALA A 47 9.41 20.86 -1.23
N VAL A 48 8.09 20.91 -1.31
CA VAL A 48 7.18 19.77 -1.53
C VAL A 48 6.60 19.88 -2.93
N ILE A 49 6.47 18.76 -3.64
CA ILE A 49 5.79 18.73 -4.94
C ILE A 49 4.28 18.75 -4.69
N VAL A 50 3.58 19.75 -5.22
CA VAL A 50 2.12 19.84 -5.14
C VAL A 50 1.49 19.21 -6.38
N GLU A 51 1.99 19.59 -7.54
CA GLU A 51 1.49 19.14 -8.85
C GLU A 51 2.62 19.04 -9.87
N LYS A 52 2.36 18.28 -10.92
CA LYS A 52 3.31 18.01 -12.00
C LYS A 52 2.58 18.01 -13.34
N SER A 53 3.23 18.59 -14.34
CA SER A 53 2.93 18.47 -15.76
C SER A 53 4.11 17.81 -16.49
N PRO A 54 3.99 17.43 -17.77
CA PRO A 54 5.10 16.82 -18.52
C PRO A 54 6.37 17.70 -18.59
N THR A 55 6.22 19.02 -18.51
CA THR A 55 7.30 20.00 -18.70
C THR A 55 7.56 20.89 -17.48
N SER A 56 6.65 20.94 -16.51
CA SER A 56 6.72 21.81 -15.33
C SER A 56 6.33 21.09 -14.04
N VAL A 57 6.81 21.61 -12.92
CA VAL A 57 6.49 21.16 -11.57
C VAL A 57 6.05 22.34 -10.72
N THR A 58 5.04 22.13 -9.89
CA THR A 58 4.54 23.09 -8.92
C THR A 58 5.05 22.69 -7.54
N LEU A 59 5.85 23.57 -6.93
CA LEU A 59 6.60 23.32 -5.71
C LEU A 59 6.13 24.29 -4.61
N LYS A 60 5.74 23.76 -3.45
CA LYS A 60 5.49 24.57 -2.25
C LYS A 60 6.79 24.70 -1.47
N LEU A 61 7.28 25.93 -1.33
CA LEU A 61 8.50 26.25 -0.58
C LEU A 61 8.22 26.29 0.93
N GLN A 62 9.26 26.19 1.76
CA GLN A 62 9.14 26.25 3.23
C GLN A 62 8.47 27.52 3.75
N ASN A 63 8.53 28.63 3.01
CA ASN A 63 7.84 29.87 3.36
C ASN A 63 6.34 29.86 3.00
N GLY A 64 5.79 28.71 2.62
CA GLY A 64 4.39 28.53 2.24
C GLY A 64 4.06 28.96 0.81
N ARG A 65 4.98 29.60 0.09
CA ARG A 65 4.75 30.07 -1.29
C ARG A 65 4.84 28.92 -2.28
N THR A 66 3.86 28.84 -3.16
CA THR A 66 3.87 27.90 -4.30
C THR A 66 4.52 28.54 -5.51
N VAL A 67 5.46 27.84 -6.13
CA VAL A 67 6.17 28.27 -7.34
C VAL A 67 6.08 27.19 -8.41
N THR A 68 5.68 27.57 -9.62
CA THR A 68 5.72 26.67 -10.78
C THR A 68 6.99 26.92 -11.56
N ARG A 69 7.73 25.86 -11.86
CA ARG A 69 9.01 25.92 -12.58
C ARG A 69 9.07 24.87 -13.67
N PRO A 70 9.66 25.17 -14.84
CA PRO A 70 10.02 24.16 -15.82
C PRO A 70 10.96 23.12 -15.20
N ILE A 71 10.68 21.83 -15.42
CA ILE A 71 11.49 20.72 -14.86
C ILE A 71 12.95 20.86 -15.29
N ARG A 72 13.20 21.32 -16.51
CA ARG A 72 14.55 21.55 -17.08
C ARG A 72 15.43 22.53 -16.31
N GLU A 73 14.84 23.41 -15.47
CA GLU A 73 15.58 24.38 -14.66
C GLU A 73 16.20 23.76 -13.39
N LEU A 74 15.81 22.52 -13.07
CA LEU A 74 16.31 21.77 -11.93
C LEU A 74 17.51 20.89 -12.33
N ALA A 75 18.31 20.51 -11.34
CA ALA A 75 19.41 19.58 -11.52
C ALA A 75 18.92 18.21 -12.03
N ASP A 76 19.73 17.51 -12.82
CA ASP A 76 19.32 16.25 -13.45
C ASP A 76 18.83 15.16 -12.47
N PRO A 77 19.43 14.99 -11.26
CA PRO A 77 18.89 14.06 -10.26
C PRO A 77 17.45 14.42 -9.84
N ASP A 78 17.15 15.70 -9.73
CA ASP A 78 15.83 16.20 -9.33
C ASP A 78 14.82 16.06 -10.47
N GLN A 79 15.25 16.28 -11.72
CA GLN A 79 14.43 16.01 -12.89
C GLN A 79 14.00 14.54 -12.91
N ASN A 80 14.94 13.61 -12.69
CA ASN A 80 14.67 12.18 -12.67
C ASN A 80 13.70 11.79 -11.55
N TYR A 81 13.86 12.37 -10.37
CA TYR A 81 12.94 12.18 -9.26
C TYR A 81 11.51 12.64 -9.61
N ILE A 82 11.36 13.88 -10.11
CA ILE A 82 10.05 14.44 -10.48
C ILE A 82 9.39 13.62 -11.59
N ARG A 83 10.15 13.12 -12.57
CA ARG A 83 9.62 12.26 -13.64
C ARG A 83 9.01 10.97 -13.10
N LYS A 84 9.58 10.38 -12.05
CA LYS A 84 9.06 9.17 -11.37
C LYS A 84 8.00 9.46 -10.31
N TRP A 85 7.90 10.71 -9.85
CA TRP A 85 6.92 11.11 -8.84
C TRP A 85 5.48 11.07 -9.38
N THR A 86 4.56 10.64 -8.51
CA THR A 86 3.11 10.66 -8.73
C THR A 86 2.42 11.17 -7.47
N LYS A 87 1.32 11.92 -7.64
CA LYS A 87 0.52 12.47 -6.54
C LYS A 87 0.02 11.38 -5.58
N PHE A 88 -0.33 10.22 -6.12
CA PHE A 88 -0.76 9.07 -5.31
C PHE A 88 0.36 8.49 -4.45
N LYS A 89 1.57 8.29 -5.01
CA LYS A 89 2.71 7.80 -4.23
C LYS A 89 3.10 8.79 -3.13
N ASP A 90 3.02 10.08 -3.42
CA ASP A 90 3.26 11.14 -2.45
C ASP A 90 2.23 11.14 -1.32
N ALA A 91 0.94 11.08 -1.66
CA ALA A 91 -0.14 10.94 -0.69
C ALA A 91 0.08 9.70 0.18
N LEU A 92 0.36 8.53 -0.40
CA LEU A 92 0.65 7.31 0.35
C LEU A 92 1.79 7.47 1.37
N LEU A 93 2.82 8.24 1.05
CA LEU A 93 4.00 8.38 1.91
C LEU A 93 3.89 9.49 2.96
N HIS A 94 3.02 10.49 2.74
CA HIS A 94 3.03 11.72 3.52
C HIS A 94 1.68 12.16 4.08
N SER A 95 0.57 11.58 3.62
CA SER A 95 -0.73 11.89 4.21
C SER A 95 -0.98 11.01 5.43
N ALA A 96 -1.35 11.65 6.54
CA ALA A 96 -1.59 10.99 7.82
C ALA A 96 -2.63 9.86 7.72
N GLU A 97 -3.57 9.96 6.77
CA GLU A 97 -4.60 8.95 6.52
C GLU A 97 -4.05 7.66 5.91
N PHE A 98 -2.98 7.74 5.10
CA PHE A 98 -2.42 6.60 4.38
C PHE A 98 -1.12 6.08 4.98
N THR A 99 -0.41 6.88 5.77
CA THR A 99 0.82 6.45 6.47
C THR A 99 0.55 5.44 7.58
N GLU A 100 -0.66 5.45 8.14
CA GLU A 100 -1.09 4.50 9.17
C GLU A 100 -1.63 3.18 8.59
N LEU A 101 -1.89 3.12 7.29
CA LEU A 101 -2.42 1.90 6.66
C LEU A 101 -1.36 0.80 6.65
N THR A 102 -1.75 -0.34 7.18
CA THR A 102 -0.99 -1.59 7.04
C THR A 102 -1.03 -2.08 5.59
N ILE A 103 -0.09 -2.96 5.23
CA ILE A 103 -0.10 -3.61 3.91
C ILE A 103 -1.42 -4.34 3.67
N LYS A 104 -1.99 -4.97 4.70
CA LYS A 104 -3.27 -5.67 4.64
C LYS A 104 -4.40 -4.70 4.24
N GLU A 105 -4.56 -3.60 4.96
CA GLU A 105 -5.61 -2.61 4.67
C GLU A 105 -5.45 -2.00 3.28
N LEU A 106 -4.21 -1.73 2.84
CA LEU A 106 -3.96 -1.24 1.48
C LEU A 106 -4.38 -2.26 0.40
N LEU A 107 -4.13 -3.54 0.63
CA LEU A 107 -4.54 -4.61 -0.27
C LEU A 107 -6.06 -4.78 -0.27
N GLU A 108 -6.70 -4.71 0.89
CA GLU A 108 -8.16 -4.77 1.03
C GLU A 108 -8.86 -3.60 0.32
N LEU A 109 -8.32 -2.38 0.44
CA LEU A 109 -8.80 -1.21 -0.31
C LEU A 109 -8.70 -1.38 -1.83
N ARG A 110 -7.77 -2.21 -2.31
CA ARG A 110 -7.64 -2.58 -3.72
C ARG A 110 -8.52 -3.76 -4.13
N GLY A 111 -9.31 -4.30 -3.22
CA GLY A 111 -10.19 -5.44 -3.45
C GLY A 111 -9.50 -6.80 -3.34
N TYR A 112 -8.25 -6.86 -2.84
CA TYR A 112 -7.64 -8.13 -2.50
C TYR A 112 -8.23 -8.66 -1.19
N GLN A 113 -8.37 -9.97 -1.11
CA GLN A 113 -8.83 -10.67 0.10
C GLN A 113 -7.69 -11.52 0.62
N SER A 114 -7.52 -11.58 1.94
CA SER A 114 -6.63 -12.55 2.57
C SER A 114 -7.40 -13.83 2.89
N PHE A 115 -6.78 -14.98 2.69
CA PHE A 115 -7.26 -16.26 3.18
C PHE A 115 -6.09 -17.04 3.76
N GLU A 116 -6.38 -17.90 4.73
CA GLU A 116 -5.40 -18.86 5.23
C GLU A 116 -5.18 -19.96 4.20
N PHE A 117 -3.93 -20.43 4.10
CA PHE A 117 -3.55 -21.48 3.17
C PHE A 117 -2.47 -22.36 3.78
N ASP A 118 -2.46 -23.61 3.36
CA ASP A 118 -1.41 -24.56 3.66
C ASP A 118 -0.47 -24.69 2.46
N ILE A 119 0.81 -24.92 2.74
CA ILE A 119 1.76 -25.37 1.72
C ILE A 119 2.04 -26.84 1.99
N GLU A 120 1.66 -27.70 1.05
CA GLU A 120 1.98 -29.12 1.09
C GLU A 120 2.81 -29.50 -0.14
N GLY A 121 4.05 -29.93 0.09
CA GLY A 121 5.01 -30.14 -0.97
C GLY A 121 5.34 -28.84 -1.70
N ASN A 122 4.95 -28.75 -2.97
CA ASN A 122 5.14 -27.56 -3.81
C ASN A 122 3.80 -26.93 -4.27
N HIS A 123 2.70 -27.24 -3.58
CA HIS A 123 1.38 -26.75 -3.92
C HIS A 123 0.79 -25.96 -2.75
N ILE A 124 0.00 -24.95 -3.09
CA ILE A 124 -0.76 -24.13 -2.15
C ILE A 124 -2.17 -24.69 -2.09
N TYR A 125 -2.64 -24.98 -0.89
CA TYR A 125 -3.98 -25.45 -0.61
C TYR A 125 -4.76 -24.45 0.20
N VAL A 126 -6.02 -24.27 -0.15
CA VAL A 126 -6.94 -23.34 0.50
C VAL A 126 -8.20 -24.10 0.88
N GLU A 127 -8.61 -23.96 2.14
CA GLU A 127 -9.89 -24.48 2.60
C GLU A 127 -11.01 -23.53 2.18
N GLY A 128 -12.14 -24.10 1.78
CA GLY A 128 -13.29 -23.34 1.34
C GLY A 128 -14.54 -24.16 1.27
N GLU A 129 -15.52 -23.64 0.55
CA GLU A 129 -16.82 -24.27 0.38
C GLU A 129 -17.32 -24.14 -1.05
N VAL A 130 -18.00 -25.18 -1.52
CA VAL A 130 -18.86 -25.10 -2.70
C VAL A 130 -20.27 -25.43 -2.31
N ASN A 131 -21.19 -24.51 -2.58
CA ASN A 131 -22.59 -24.68 -2.22
C ASN A 131 -22.78 -25.04 -0.73
N GLY A 132 -21.99 -24.42 0.15
CA GLY A 132 -21.97 -24.66 1.60
C GLY A 132 -21.33 -25.98 2.05
N LYS A 133 -20.70 -26.73 1.15
CA LYS A 133 -20.01 -27.98 1.48
C LYS A 133 -18.51 -27.77 1.54
N PRO A 134 -17.84 -28.21 2.63
CA PRO A 134 -16.40 -28.06 2.77
C PRO A 134 -15.66 -28.69 1.59
N MET A 135 -14.68 -27.96 1.05
CA MET A 135 -13.82 -28.45 -0.01
C MET A 135 -12.44 -27.81 0.08
N ARG A 136 -11.43 -28.61 -0.26
CA ARG A 136 -10.05 -28.19 -0.33
C ARG A 136 -9.65 -27.91 -1.77
N PHE A 137 -9.09 -26.74 -2.01
CA PHE A 137 -8.71 -26.28 -3.34
C PHE A 137 -7.20 -26.20 -3.46
N MET A 138 -6.66 -26.62 -4.60
CA MET A 138 -5.28 -26.36 -4.98
C MET A 138 -5.24 -25.09 -5.84
N VAL A 139 -4.35 -24.16 -5.51
CA VAL A 139 -4.12 -22.97 -6.34
C VAL A 139 -3.16 -23.33 -7.47
N ASP A 140 -3.67 -23.35 -8.70
CA ASP A 140 -2.92 -23.66 -9.91
C ASP A 140 -2.98 -22.49 -10.90
N THR A 141 -1.91 -21.68 -10.92
CA THR A 141 -1.80 -20.54 -11.85
C THR A 141 -1.51 -20.96 -13.29
N GLY A 142 -1.15 -22.23 -13.52
CA GLY A 142 -0.89 -22.79 -14.84
C GLY A 142 -2.12 -23.40 -15.52
N ALA A 143 -3.25 -23.48 -14.82
CA ALA A 143 -4.49 -24.00 -15.37
C ALA A 143 -5.31 -22.91 -16.06
N ASP A 144 -5.69 -23.14 -17.32
CA ASP A 144 -6.57 -22.22 -18.09
C ASP A 144 -8.00 -22.16 -17.51
N SER A 145 -8.43 -23.22 -16.82
CA SER A 145 -9.75 -23.35 -16.22
C SER A 145 -9.68 -24.07 -14.88
N SER A 146 -10.59 -23.74 -13.96
CA SER A 146 -10.74 -24.49 -12.70
C SER A 146 -11.31 -25.88 -12.96
N LEU A 147 -10.74 -26.88 -12.29
CA LEU A 147 -11.20 -28.27 -12.36
C LEU A 147 -11.67 -28.71 -10.98
N ILE A 148 -12.78 -29.46 -10.95
CA ILE A 148 -13.29 -30.13 -9.76
C ILE A 148 -13.35 -31.63 -10.05
N HIS A 149 -12.87 -32.43 -9.11
CA HIS A 149 -13.00 -33.89 -9.22
C HIS A 149 -14.50 -34.28 -9.23
N SER A 150 -14.88 -35.23 -10.08
CA SER A 150 -16.29 -35.60 -10.29
C SER A 150 -16.99 -36.03 -9.01
N GLY A 151 -16.35 -36.85 -8.18
CA GLY A 151 -16.89 -37.24 -6.88
C GLY A 151 -17.08 -36.07 -5.92
N SER A 152 -16.24 -35.03 -5.99
CA SER A 152 -16.39 -33.82 -5.19
C SER A 152 -17.53 -32.94 -5.72
N ALA A 153 -17.72 -32.88 -7.03
CA ALA A 153 -18.85 -32.18 -7.65
C ALA A 153 -20.18 -32.84 -7.29
N GLU A 154 -20.26 -34.18 -7.31
CA GLU A 154 -21.42 -34.95 -6.85
C GLU A 154 -21.66 -34.72 -5.36
N ALA A 155 -20.61 -34.79 -4.53
CA ALA A 155 -20.70 -34.49 -3.11
C ALA A 155 -21.24 -33.08 -2.88
N ALA A 156 -20.81 -32.09 -3.66
CA ALA A 156 -21.30 -30.70 -3.65
C ALA A 156 -22.68 -30.49 -4.32
N GLN A 157 -23.30 -31.56 -4.83
CA GLN A 157 -24.59 -31.54 -5.55
C GLN A 157 -24.60 -30.64 -6.78
N LEU A 158 -23.46 -30.54 -7.46
CA LEU A 158 -23.35 -29.80 -8.71
C LEU A 158 -23.96 -30.60 -9.87
N GLN A 159 -24.65 -29.89 -10.75
CA GLN A 159 -25.19 -30.47 -11.98
C GLN A 159 -24.07 -30.56 -13.02
N MET A 160 -23.58 -31.77 -13.27
CA MET A 160 -22.57 -32.02 -14.29
C MET A 160 -23.23 -32.25 -15.65
N GLY A 161 -22.72 -31.59 -16.69
CA GLY A 161 -23.11 -31.88 -18.07
C GLY A 161 -22.52 -33.19 -18.58
N GLU A 162 -22.55 -33.36 -19.90
CA GLU A 162 -21.92 -34.50 -20.56
C GLU A 162 -20.38 -34.39 -20.52
N TYR A 163 -19.71 -35.53 -20.42
CA TYR A 163 -18.24 -35.63 -20.46
C TYR A 163 -17.71 -35.52 -21.89
N ASN A 164 -17.87 -34.34 -22.49
CA ASN A 164 -17.55 -34.08 -23.90
C ASN A 164 -16.42 -33.05 -24.09
N VAL A 165 -15.85 -32.50 -23.01
CA VAL A 165 -14.71 -31.58 -23.07
C VAL A 165 -13.41 -32.36 -22.88
N ARG A 166 -12.50 -32.27 -23.83
CA ARG A 166 -11.17 -32.86 -23.68
C ARG A 166 -10.25 -31.91 -22.93
N ILE A 167 -9.68 -32.37 -21.84
CA ILE A 167 -8.67 -31.65 -21.05
C ILE A 167 -7.32 -32.37 -21.14
N ARG A 168 -6.23 -31.61 -21.02
CA ARG A 168 -4.86 -32.12 -21.05
C ARG A 168 -4.07 -31.56 -19.89
N GLY A 169 -3.25 -32.41 -19.27
CA GLY A 169 -2.26 -32.01 -18.27
C GLY A 169 -0.98 -32.83 -18.42
N VAL A 170 -0.09 -32.73 -17.43
CA VAL A 170 1.18 -33.48 -17.41
C VAL A 170 0.95 -35.00 -17.46
N GLY A 171 -0.15 -35.48 -16.89
CA GLY A 171 -0.53 -36.90 -16.86
C GLY A 171 -1.20 -37.43 -18.14
N GLY A 172 -1.39 -36.61 -19.18
CA GLY A 172 -2.06 -37.00 -20.42
C GLY A 172 -3.41 -36.30 -20.64
N GLU A 173 -4.34 -36.98 -21.29
CA GLU A 173 -5.65 -36.45 -21.69
C GLU A 173 -6.80 -37.17 -20.96
N ALA A 174 -7.85 -36.41 -20.64
CA ALA A 174 -9.08 -36.93 -20.05
C ALA A 174 -10.30 -36.19 -20.61
N MET A 175 -11.48 -36.81 -20.46
CA MET A 175 -12.76 -36.14 -20.72
C MET A 175 -13.30 -35.52 -19.43
N ALA A 176 -13.90 -34.33 -19.55
CA ALA A 176 -14.49 -33.58 -18.46
C ALA A 176 -15.89 -33.09 -18.85
N ALA A 177 -16.72 -32.87 -17.85
CA ALA A 177 -18.02 -32.24 -17.99
C ALA A 177 -17.95 -30.77 -17.57
N VAL A 178 -18.73 -29.92 -18.24
CA VAL A 178 -18.92 -28.53 -17.81
C VAL A 178 -20.01 -28.51 -16.74
N THR A 179 -19.77 -27.75 -15.69
CA THR A 179 -20.76 -27.44 -14.66
C THR A 179 -20.70 -25.96 -14.31
N ARG A 180 -21.83 -25.41 -13.85
CA ARG A 180 -21.88 -24.05 -13.30
C ARG A 180 -21.84 -24.17 -11.78
N VAL A 181 -20.89 -23.48 -11.15
CA VAL A 181 -20.76 -23.47 -9.71
C VAL A 181 -21.50 -22.25 -9.15
N PRO A 182 -22.61 -22.42 -8.40
CA PRO A 182 -23.42 -21.29 -7.96
C PRO A 182 -22.67 -20.37 -7.00
N VAL A 183 -21.95 -20.96 -6.04
CA VAL A 183 -21.17 -20.21 -5.06
C VAL A 183 -19.94 -21.01 -4.64
N ILE A 184 -18.79 -20.33 -4.63
CA ILE A 184 -17.53 -20.79 -4.07
C ILE A 184 -17.15 -19.78 -2.97
N LYS A 185 -16.80 -20.27 -1.79
CA LYS A 185 -16.26 -19.45 -0.71
C LYS A 185 -14.83 -19.88 -0.40
N LEU A 186 -13.93 -18.90 -0.28
CA LEU A 186 -12.52 -19.09 0.06
C LEU A 186 -12.15 -18.02 1.09
N GLY A 187 -12.19 -18.37 2.38
CA GLY A 187 -12.17 -17.36 3.45
C GLY A 187 -13.32 -16.36 3.30
N ASP A 188 -13.00 -15.07 3.28
CA ASP A 188 -13.99 -13.99 3.11
C ASP A 188 -14.39 -13.76 1.64
N ALA A 189 -13.66 -14.36 0.69
CA ALA A 189 -13.97 -14.22 -0.74
C ALA A 189 -15.15 -15.11 -1.13
N THR A 190 -16.18 -14.49 -1.72
CA THR A 190 -17.33 -15.20 -2.31
C THR A 190 -17.33 -14.99 -3.82
N ILE A 191 -17.35 -16.09 -4.57
CA ILE A 191 -17.39 -16.11 -6.03
C ILE A 191 -18.72 -16.77 -6.43
N GLU A 192 -19.51 -16.08 -7.24
CA GLU A 192 -20.83 -16.53 -7.65
C GLU A 192 -20.91 -16.85 -9.14
N ASN A 193 -21.75 -17.84 -9.49
CA ASN A 193 -22.13 -18.18 -10.85
C ASN A 193 -20.96 -18.47 -11.80
N ARG A 194 -19.94 -19.19 -11.31
CA ARG A 194 -18.71 -19.47 -12.05
C ARG A 194 -18.81 -20.62 -13.04
#